data_AF-A0A915YYX2-F1
#
_entry.id   AF-A0A915YYX2-F1
#
_cell.length_a   1.000
_cell.length_b   1.000
_cell.length_c   1.000
_cell.angle_alpha   90.00
_cell.angle_beta   90.00
_cell.angle_gamma   90.00
#
_symmetry.space_group_name_H-M   'P 1'
#
loop_
_entity.id
_entity.type
_entity.pdbx_description
1 polymer ?
#
loop_
_entity_poly.entity_id
_entity_poly.type
_entity_poly.pdbx_seq_one_letter_code
_entity_poly.pdbx_strand_id
1 'polypeptide(L)'
;MLDVAAILIERGHNVILLTSGNYEPSSEYPEYNIDLFFCDAMANEACMDVAHNLNKPVVAWSSFLQFVDHKPYKSDPLFGCNISFENESFFERFRCTLIQPLQIAYAFASVERQLNDARNQMNINLASRKGLKFNLALIDNFFGFELPQPLPPNVQEIGPLLVRVFT
;
A
#
# COMPACT_ATOMS: atom_id res chain seq x y z
N MET A 1 5.71 -5.76 7.84
CA MET A 1 5.91 -4.50 8.60
C MET A 1 6.45 -4.72 10.02
N LEU A 2 5.87 -5.59 10.85
CA LEU A 2 6.31 -5.78 12.24
C LEU A 2 7.81 -6.09 12.41
N ASP A 3 8.38 -6.94 11.54
CA ASP A 3 9.82 -7.24 11.57
C ASP A 3 10.68 -6.01 11.25
N VAL A 4 10.23 -5.18 10.31
CA VAL A 4 10.91 -3.92 9.97
C VAL A 4 10.88 -2.97 11.18
N ALA A 5 9.73 -2.88 11.86
CA ALA A 5 9.61 -2.08 13.08
C ALA A 5 10.54 -2.60 14.19
N ALA A 6 10.61 -3.91 14.40
CA ALA A 6 11.52 -4.53 15.37
C ALA A 6 12.99 -4.18 15.07
N ILE A 7 13.42 -4.34 13.81
CA ILE A 7 14.78 -3.98 13.38
C ILE A 7 15.08 -2.49 13.59
N LEU A 8 14.12 -1.60 13.33
CA LEU A 8 14.28 -0.16 13.56
C LEU A 8 14.45 0.15 15.07
N ILE A 9 13.66 -0.51 15.93
CA ILE A 9 13.78 -0.39 17.39
C ILE A 9 15.15 -0.90 17.86
N GLU A 10 15.59 -2.06 17.38
CA GLU A 10 16.91 -2.63 17.70
C GLU A 10 18.07 -1.70 17.29
N ARG A 11 17.89 -0.95 16.19
CA ARG A 11 18.84 0.07 15.74
C ARG A 11 18.75 1.39 16.50
N GLY A 12 17.89 1.49 17.51
CA GLY A 12 17.75 2.65 18.38
C GLY A 12 16.83 3.75 17.85
N HIS A 13 15.99 3.46 16.85
CA HIS A 13 14.98 4.40 16.38
C HIS A 13 13.74 4.36 17.27
N ASN A 14 13.12 5.53 17.50
CA ASN A 14 11.83 5.62 18.17
C ASN A 14 10.71 5.32 17.15
N VAL A 15 9.98 4.23 17.36
CA VAL A 15 8.95 3.75 16.44
C VAL A 15 7.59 3.78 17.12
N ILE A 16 6.64 4.48 16.49
CA ILE A 16 5.23 4.50 16.90
C ILE A 16 4.44 3.65 15.91
N LEU A 17 3.75 2.62 16.41
CA LEU A 17 2.91 1.75 15.61
C LEU A 17 1.44 2.10 15.80
N LEU A 18 0.82 2.59 14.73
CA LEU A 18 -0.62 2.79 14.68
C LEU A 18 -1.28 1.53 14.10
N THR A 19 -2.13 0.89 14.89
CA THR A 19 -2.88 -0.31 14.51
C THR A 19 -4.38 -0.07 14.71
N SER A 20 -5.23 -0.83 14.02
CA SER A 20 -6.67 -0.74 14.17
C SER A 20 -7.09 -1.11 15.60
N GLY A 21 -7.64 -0.15 16.34
CA GLY A 21 -8.39 -0.33 17.58
C GLY A 21 -9.79 0.28 17.45
N ASN A 22 -10.52 0.44 18.57
CA ASN A 22 -11.69 1.32 18.57
C ASN A 22 -11.25 2.69 18.05
N TYR A 23 -12.00 3.29 17.11
CA TYR A 23 -11.73 4.58 16.47
C TYR A 23 -11.77 5.74 17.48
N GLU A 24 -10.89 5.73 18.47
CA GLU A 24 -10.54 6.92 19.21
C GLU A 24 -9.41 7.59 18.43
N PRO A 25 -9.66 8.75 17.80
CA PRO A 25 -8.58 9.53 17.23
C PRO A 25 -7.60 9.81 18.36
N SER A 26 -6.35 9.35 18.24
CA SER A 26 -5.35 9.69 19.25
C SER A 26 -5.22 11.21 19.26
N SER A 27 -5.62 11.84 20.35
CA SER A 27 -5.46 13.28 20.58
C SER A 27 -3.99 13.73 20.60
N GLU A 28 -3.05 12.78 20.51
CA GLU A 28 -1.61 13.00 20.57
C GLU A 28 -0.99 13.43 19.22
N TYR A 29 -1.72 13.38 18.11
CA TYR A 29 -1.27 13.99 16.86
C TYR A 29 -1.79 15.43 16.77
N PRO A 30 -0.92 16.46 16.79
CA PRO A 30 0.43 16.48 16.21
C PRO A 30 1.61 16.65 17.21
N GLU A 31 1.51 16.23 18.48
CA GLU A 31 2.54 16.50 19.49
C GLU A 31 3.88 15.79 19.23
N TYR A 32 3.88 14.71 18.46
CA TYR A 32 5.10 13.98 18.09
C TYR A 32 5.79 14.57 16.84
N ASN A 33 7.06 14.95 16.97
CA ASN A 33 7.90 15.29 15.82
C ASN A 33 8.31 14.02 15.06
N ILE A 34 7.50 13.60 14.10
CA ILE A 34 7.76 12.42 13.27
C ILE A 34 8.61 12.81 12.07
N ASP A 35 9.65 12.02 11.81
CA ASP A 35 10.58 12.26 10.71
C ASP A 35 10.27 11.43 9.46
N LEU A 36 9.62 10.27 9.61
CA LEU A 36 9.36 9.32 8.52
C LEU A 36 8.07 8.53 8.77
N PHE A 37 7.24 8.38 7.73
CA PHE A 37 6.04 7.55 7.78
C PHE A 37 6.23 6.26 6.98
N PHE A 38 5.83 5.14 7.56
CA PHE A 38 5.64 3.88 6.85
C PHE A 38 4.14 3.66 6.64
N CYS A 39 3.68 3.67 5.39
CA CYS A 39 2.26 3.54 5.06
C CYS A 39 2.02 2.35 4.14
N ASP A 40 0.94 1.60 4.39
CA ASP A 40 0.46 0.58 3.45
C ASP A 40 -0.19 1.25 2.23
N ALA A 41 0.32 0.93 1.04
CA ALA A 41 -0.10 1.56 -0.21
C ALA A 41 -1.52 1.17 -0.66
N MET A 42 -2.05 0.05 -0.18
CA MET A 42 -3.38 -0.45 -0.55
C MET A 42 -4.44 -0.05 0.49
N ALA A 43 -4.15 -0.26 1.78
CA ALA A 43 -5.17 -0.30 2.82
C ALA A 43 -5.11 0.88 3.81
N ASN A 44 -4.12 1.77 3.73
CA ASN A 44 -3.94 2.84 4.71
C ASN A 44 -3.81 4.23 4.08
N GLU A 45 -4.89 4.70 3.46
CA GLU A 45 -4.93 6.05 2.89
C GLU A 45 -4.81 7.16 3.95
N ALA A 46 -5.28 6.92 5.17
CA ALA A 46 -5.20 7.89 6.25
C ALA A 46 -3.74 8.23 6.64
N CYS A 47 -2.85 7.22 6.68
CA CYS A 47 -1.42 7.42 6.91
C CYS A 47 -0.80 8.33 5.84
N MET A 48 -1.18 8.10 4.59
CA MET A 48 -0.69 8.88 3.45
C MET A 48 -1.19 10.33 3.49
N ASP A 49 -2.46 10.55 3.83
CA ASP A 49 -3.02 11.89 3.99
C ASP A 49 -2.33 12.68 5.10
N VAL A 50 -2.10 12.06 6.26
CA VAL A 50 -1.43 12.71 7.40
C VAL A 50 0.00 13.08 7.02
N ALA A 51 0.76 12.16 6.43
CA ALA A 51 2.13 12.42 6.02
C ALA A 51 2.23 13.55 4.98
N HIS A 52 1.30 13.57 4.03
CA HIS A 52 1.23 14.63 3.02
C HIS A 52 0.91 16.00 3.64
N ASN A 53 -0.07 16.07 4.53
CA ASN A 53 -0.43 17.33 5.20
C ASN A 53 0.66 17.85 6.15
N LEU A 54 1.46 16.95 6.74
CA LEU A 54 2.63 17.30 7.54
C LEU A 54 3.90 17.56 6.70
N ASN A 55 3.82 17.37 5.38
CA ASN A 55 4.95 17.48 4.45
C ASN A 55 6.16 16.60 4.87
N LYS A 56 5.87 15.38 5.32
CA LYS A 56 6.87 14.41 5.79
C LYS A 56 7.07 13.29 4.75
N PRO A 57 8.27 12.71 4.65
CA PRO A 57 8.55 11.65 3.69
C PRO A 57 7.77 10.37 4.03
N VAL A 58 7.32 9.67 2.99
CA VAL A 58 6.61 8.39 3.08
C VAL A 58 7.43 7.28 2.43
N VAL A 59 7.59 6.18 3.18
CA VAL A 59 7.97 4.87 2.66
C VAL A 59 6.70 4.05 2.50
N ALA A 60 6.36 3.73 1.26
CA ALA A 60 5.25 2.83 0.99
C ALA A 60 5.64 1.38 1.29
N TRP A 61 4.69 0.61 1.79
CA TRP A 61 4.74 -0.83 1.89
C TRP A 61 3.59 -1.43 1.10
N SER A 62 3.82 -2.50 0.34
CA SER A 62 2.73 -3.23 -0.31
C SER A 62 3.12 -4.69 -0.53
N SER A 63 2.17 -5.59 -0.31
CA SER A 63 2.28 -6.99 -0.75
C SER A 63 1.87 -7.18 -2.22
N PHE A 64 1.33 -6.14 -2.84
CA PHE A 64 0.74 -6.16 -4.17
C PHE A 64 1.40 -5.10 -5.04
N LEU A 65 2.17 -5.53 -6.04
CA LEU A 65 2.99 -4.61 -6.84
C LEU A 65 2.14 -3.71 -7.75
N GLN A 66 0.94 -4.16 -8.10
CA GLN A 66 -0.05 -3.42 -8.87
C GLN A 66 -0.38 -2.01 -8.34
N PHE A 67 -0.27 -1.78 -7.02
CA PHE A 67 -0.59 -0.47 -6.42
C PHE A 67 0.60 0.49 -6.42
N VAL A 68 1.79 0.00 -6.75
CA VAL A 68 3.04 0.78 -6.76
C VAL A 68 3.56 0.96 -8.19
N ASP A 69 3.59 -0.10 -8.98
CA ASP A 69 4.07 -0.08 -10.37
C ASP A 69 3.22 -1.02 -11.26
N HIS A 70 1.99 -0.58 -11.58
CA HIS A 70 1.08 -1.34 -12.43
C HIS A 70 1.63 -1.54 -13.84
N LYS A 71 1.55 -2.79 -14.35
CA LYS A 71 1.80 -3.10 -15.76
C LYS A 71 0.53 -3.67 -16.42
N PRO A 72 0.20 -3.24 -17.64
CA PRO A 72 -1.07 -3.60 -18.28
C PRO A 72 -1.17 -5.05 -18.77
N TYR A 73 -0.05 -5.78 -18.85
CA TYR A 73 -0.01 -7.16 -19.36
C TYR A 73 -0.17 -8.22 -18.26
N LYS A 74 -0.39 -7.81 -17.02
CA LYS A 74 -0.45 -8.69 -15.86
C LYS A 74 -1.60 -8.29 -14.93
N SER A 75 -2.09 -9.28 -14.20
CA SER A 75 -3.08 -9.12 -13.16
C SER A 75 -2.49 -9.52 -11.82
N ASP A 76 -3.03 -8.94 -10.77
CA ASP A 76 -2.73 -9.37 -9.42
C ASP A 76 -3.72 -10.46 -8.98
N PRO A 77 -3.26 -11.47 -8.21
CA PRO A 77 -4.11 -12.49 -7.63
C PRO A 77 -5.36 -11.95 -6.89
N LEU A 78 -5.29 -10.74 -6.33
CA LEU A 78 -6.42 -10.06 -5.67
C LEU A 78 -7.68 -10.00 -6.54
N PHE A 79 -7.52 -9.87 -7.85
CA PHE A 79 -8.64 -9.74 -8.78
C PHE A 79 -9.27 -11.09 -9.16
N GLY A 80 -8.73 -12.23 -8.70
CA GLY A 80 -9.23 -13.55 -9.09
C GLY A 80 -9.11 -13.83 -10.60
N CYS A 81 -8.16 -13.17 -11.24
CA CYS A 81 -7.85 -13.28 -12.66
C CYS A 81 -6.52 -13.99 -12.88
N ASN A 82 -6.28 -14.44 -14.12
CA ASN A 82 -4.99 -15.00 -14.46
C ASN A 82 -3.89 -13.94 -14.33
N ILE A 83 -2.75 -14.32 -13.74
CA ILE A 83 -1.65 -13.40 -13.42
C ILE A 83 -0.97 -12.84 -14.68
N SER A 84 -1.03 -13.60 -15.79
CA SER A 84 -0.59 -13.18 -17.11
C SER A 84 -1.79 -12.93 -18.01
N PHE A 85 -1.78 -11.81 -18.72
CA PHE A 85 -2.75 -11.57 -19.79
C PHE A 85 -2.21 -11.95 -21.17
N GLU A 86 -0.95 -12.34 -21.32
CA GLU A 86 -0.31 -12.57 -22.63
C GLU A 86 -1.12 -13.51 -23.53
N ASN A 87 -1.70 -14.56 -22.96
CA ASN A 87 -2.47 -15.57 -23.68
C ASN A 87 -4.00 -15.49 -23.45
N GLU A 88 -4.46 -14.45 -22.76
CA GLU A 88 -5.88 -14.28 -22.44
C GLU A 88 -6.66 -13.59 -23.57
N SER A 89 -7.95 -13.93 -23.68
CA SER A 89 -8.84 -13.30 -24.65
C SER A 89 -9.08 -11.82 -24.34
N PHE A 90 -9.48 -11.05 -25.35
CA PHE A 90 -9.84 -9.64 -25.15
C PHE A 90 -10.90 -9.45 -24.06
N PHE A 91 -11.93 -10.31 -24.01
CA PHE A 91 -13.00 -10.21 -23.03
C PHE A 91 -12.51 -10.50 -21.61
N GLU A 92 -11.61 -11.46 -21.43
CA GLU A 92 -10.99 -11.75 -20.13
C GLU A 92 -10.14 -10.56 -19.66
N ARG A 93 -9.31 -9.99 -20.54
CA ARG A 93 -8.54 -8.77 -20.24
C ARG A 93 -9.46 -7.60 -19.88
N PHE A 94 -10.53 -7.40 -20.64
CA PHE A 94 -11.52 -6.34 -20.37
C PHE A 94 -12.21 -6.54 -19.02
N ARG A 95 -12.63 -7.78 -18.69
CA ARG A 95 -13.22 -8.10 -17.39
C ARG A 95 -12.23 -7.80 -16.27
N CYS A 96 -11.00 -8.28 -16.38
CA CYS A 96 -10.00 -8.20 -15.32
C CYS A 96 -9.39 -6.81 -15.12
N THR A 97 -9.27 -6.01 -16.19
CA THR A 97 -8.67 -4.67 -16.11
C THR A 97 -9.68 -3.57 -15.82
N LEU A 98 -10.97 -3.77 -16.12
CA LEU A 98 -12.00 -2.74 -15.94
C LEU A 98 -13.15 -3.18 -15.04
N ILE A 99 -13.80 -4.31 -15.35
CA ILE A 99 -15.00 -4.74 -14.61
C ILE A 99 -14.65 -5.14 -13.17
N GLN A 100 -13.59 -5.93 -12.98
CA GLN A 100 -13.18 -6.43 -11.67
C GLN A 100 -12.73 -5.28 -10.73
N PRO A 101 -11.86 -4.34 -11.15
CA PRO A 101 -11.51 -3.20 -10.30
C PRO A 101 -12.72 -2.34 -9.94
N LEU A 102 -13.69 -2.16 -10.85
CA LEU A 102 -14.93 -1.44 -10.57
C LEU A 102 -15.80 -2.17 -9.54
N GLN A 103 -15.90 -3.49 -9.61
CA GLN A 103 -16.62 -4.29 -8.61
C GLN A 103 -15.96 -4.19 -7.23
N ILE A 104 -14.63 -4.25 -7.17
CA ILE A 104 -13.88 -4.06 -5.93
C ILE A 104 -14.09 -2.64 -5.39
N ALA A 105 -13.95 -1.61 -6.21
CA ALA A 105 -14.21 -0.23 -5.80
C ALA A 105 -15.65 -0.05 -5.27
N TYR A 106 -16.64 -0.68 -5.92
CA TYR A 106 -18.02 -0.66 -5.43
C TYR A 106 -18.16 -1.35 -4.07
N ALA A 107 -17.49 -2.48 -3.85
CA ALA A 107 -17.50 -3.17 -2.56
C ALA A 107 -16.88 -2.32 -1.43
N PHE A 108 -15.82 -1.56 -1.74
CA PHE A 108 -15.16 -0.66 -0.79
C PHE A 108 -15.81 0.72 -0.65
N ALA A 109 -16.85 1.03 -1.45
CA ALA A 109 -17.45 2.36 -1.48
C ALA A 109 -18.02 2.82 -0.12
N SER A 110 -18.48 1.90 0.73
CA SER A 110 -18.97 2.23 2.07
C SER A 110 -17.85 2.71 3.00
N VAL A 111 -16.69 2.04 2.95
CA VAL A 111 -15.48 2.38 3.71
C VAL A 111 -14.91 3.71 3.22
N GLU A 112 -14.85 3.91 1.90
CA GLU A 112 -14.39 5.18 1.32
C GLU A 112 -15.27 6.37 1.77
N ARG A 113 -16.59 6.19 1.87
CA ARG A 113 -17.49 7.24 2.38
C ARG A 113 -17.20 7.58 3.84
N GLN A 114 -17.07 6.56 4.71
CA GLN A 114 -16.75 6.79 6.12
C GLN A 114 -15.41 7.51 6.29
N LEU A 115 -14.42 7.13 5.49
CA LEU A 115 -13.11 7.78 5.51
C LEU A 115 -13.19 9.23 5.03
N ASN A 116 -13.97 9.52 3.98
CA ASN A 116 -14.19 10.87 3.51
C ASN A 116 -14.94 11.74 4.53
N ASP A 117 -15.93 11.19 5.22
CA ASP A 117 -16.62 11.88 6.31
C ASP A 117 -15.65 12.24 7.45
N ALA A 118 -14.76 11.32 7.84
CA ALA A 118 -13.72 11.57 8.83
C ALA A 118 -12.72 12.64 8.37
N ARG A 119 -12.27 12.60 7.11
CA ARG A 119 -11.39 13.63 6.51
C ARG A 119 -12.01 15.02 6.57
N ASN A 120 -13.31 15.12 6.23
CA ASN A 120 -14.06 16.37 6.26
C ASN A 120 -14.17 16.93 7.70
N GLN A 121 -14.38 16.07 8.70
CA GLN A 121 -14.42 16.48 10.11
C GLN A 121 -13.06 17.04 10.59
N MET A 122 -11.96 16.50 10.08
CA MET A 122 -10.60 16.89 10.48
C MET A 122 -9.97 17.97 9.58
N ASN A 123 -10.71 18.51 8.59
CA ASN A 123 -10.19 19.48 7.61
C ASN A 123 -8.91 18.99 6.89
N ILE A 124 -8.81 17.69 6.61
CA ILE A 124 -7.66 17.08 5.93
C ILE A 124 -7.80 17.28 4.43
N ASN A 125 -6.77 17.83 3.77
CA ASN A 125 -6.73 17.87 2.31
C ASN A 125 -6.48 16.47 1.75
N LEU A 126 -7.31 16.05 0.81
CA LEU A 126 -7.20 14.75 0.15
C LEU A 126 -5.87 14.66 -0.61
N ALA A 127 -5.00 13.74 -0.21
CA ALA A 127 -3.88 13.38 -1.07
C ALA A 127 -4.47 12.68 -2.30
N SER A 128 -4.35 13.29 -3.48
CA SER A 128 -4.82 12.67 -4.72
C SER A 128 -4.13 11.32 -4.89
N ARG A 129 -4.91 10.23 -4.95
CA ARG A 129 -4.44 8.85 -5.22
C ARG A 129 -3.55 8.78 -6.48
N LYS A 130 -3.77 9.72 -7.42
CA LYS A 130 -3.04 9.87 -8.69
C LYS A 130 -1.69 10.62 -8.55
N GLY A 131 -1.38 11.15 -7.37
CA GLY A 131 -0.22 12.01 -7.09
C GLY A 131 0.64 11.59 -5.90
N LEU A 132 0.35 10.45 -5.28
CA LEU A 132 1.17 9.90 -4.20
C LEU A 132 2.52 9.40 -4.75
N LYS A 133 3.48 10.33 -4.79
CA LYS A 133 4.89 10.02 -5.05
C LYS A 133 5.50 9.45 -3.77
N PHE A 134 5.72 8.14 -3.76
CA PHE A 134 6.50 7.51 -2.71
C PHE A 134 7.98 7.78 -2.93
N ASN A 135 8.69 8.21 -1.88
CA ASN A 135 10.14 8.39 -1.94
C ASN A 135 10.84 7.03 -2.08
N LEU A 136 10.29 6.02 -1.41
CA LEU A 136 10.69 4.63 -1.47
C LEU A 136 9.43 3.78 -1.32
N ALA A 137 9.33 2.71 -2.10
CA ALA A 137 8.34 1.67 -1.89
C ALA A 137 9.04 0.34 -1.66
N LEU A 138 8.61 -0.35 -0.62
CA LEU A 138 9.11 -1.64 -0.20
C LEU A 138 8.04 -2.68 -0.49
N ILE A 139 8.40 -3.72 -1.23
CA ILE A 139 7.48 -4.74 -1.72
C ILE A 139 7.82 -6.08 -1.07
N ASP A 140 6.85 -6.70 -0.39
CA ASP A 140 6.96 -8.07 0.15
C ASP A 140 6.10 -9.07 -0.61
N ASN A 141 6.12 -8.97 -1.93
CA ASN A 141 5.40 -9.91 -2.76
C ASN A 141 5.92 -11.33 -2.55
N PHE A 142 5.03 -12.26 -2.21
CA PHE A 142 5.37 -13.68 -2.06
C PHE A 142 5.82 -14.28 -3.40
N PHE A 143 7.06 -14.79 -3.47
CA PHE A 143 7.63 -15.39 -4.68
C PHE A 143 6.66 -16.43 -5.29
N GLY A 144 6.26 -16.21 -6.55
CA GLY A 144 5.46 -17.15 -7.33
C GLY A 144 3.99 -16.76 -7.55
N PHE A 145 3.48 -15.70 -6.91
CA PHE A 145 2.12 -15.22 -7.14
C PHE A 145 2.01 -14.10 -8.19
N GLU A 146 3.07 -13.32 -8.40
CA GLU A 146 3.12 -12.35 -9.49
C GLU A 146 4.25 -12.65 -10.48
N LEU A 147 4.07 -12.19 -11.71
CA LEU A 147 5.11 -12.27 -12.74
C LEU A 147 6.25 -11.28 -12.44
N PRO A 148 7.50 -11.60 -12.80
CA PRO A 148 8.61 -10.64 -12.71
C PRO A 148 8.35 -9.40 -13.58
N GLN A 149 8.87 -8.24 -13.16
CA GLN A 149 8.90 -7.02 -13.98
C GLN A 149 10.13 -6.17 -13.68
N PRO A 150 10.55 -5.31 -14.62
CA PRO A 150 11.48 -4.24 -14.29
C PRO A 150 10.83 -3.25 -13.33
N LEU A 151 11.52 -2.96 -12.23
CA LEU A 151 11.11 -2.00 -11.21
C LEU A 151 11.87 -0.67 -11.37
N PRO A 152 11.23 0.46 -11.05
CA PRO A 152 11.93 1.73 -10.98
C PRO A 152 12.86 1.79 -9.75
N PRO A 153 13.87 2.67 -9.74
CA PRO A 153 14.89 2.69 -8.68
C PRO A 153 14.37 2.96 -7.26
N ASN A 154 13.20 3.58 -7.14
CA ASN A 154 12.56 3.89 -5.86
C ASN A 154 11.66 2.76 -5.36
N VAL A 155 11.63 1.60 -6.03
CA VAL A 155 10.86 0.42 -5.62
C VAL A 155 11.82 -0.73 -5.36
N GLN A 156 11.79 -1.26 -4.14
CA GLN A 156 12.66 -2.36 -3.71
C GLN A 156 11.81 -3.53 -3.23
N GLU A 157 12.03 -4.69 -3.84
CA GLU A 157 11.54 -5.96 -3.29
C GLU A 157 12.40 -6.34 -2.09
N ILE A 158 11.76 -6.54 -0.93
CA ILE A 158 12.44 -6.93 0.30
C ILE A 158 11.99 -8.29 0.85
N GLY A 159 11.13 -9.00 0.13
CA GLY A 159 10.63 -10.28 0.59
C GLY A 159 9.92 -11.11 -0.48
N PRO A 160 9.60 -12.38 -0.15
CA PRO A 160 9.64 -12.96 1.19
C PRO A 160 11.03 -13.45 1.59
N LEU A 161 11.38 -13.31 2.86
CA LEU A 161 12.58 -13.90 3.44
C LEU A 161 12.43 -15.43 3.48
N LEU A 162 12.88 -16.13 2.44
CA LEU A 162 12.99 -17.58 2.47
C LEU A 162 14.20 -17.95 3.35
N VAL A 163 13.93 -18.47 4.54
CA VAL A 163 14.97 -19.11 5.36
C VAL A 163 15.53 -20.27 4.55
N ARG A 164 16.82 -20.23 4.26
CA ARG A 164 17.53 -21.28 3.52
C ARG A 164 17.53 -22.56 4.37
N VAL A 165 16.55 -23.44 4.20
CA VAL A 165 16.61 -24.79 4.74
C VAL A 165 17.43 -25.61 3.75
N PHE A 166 18.70 -25.84 4.07
CA PHE A 166 19.50 -26.86 3.39
C PHE A 166 18.96 -28.23 3.82
N THR A 167 18.13 -28.85 3.00
CA THR A 167 17.86 -30.30 3.06
C THR A 167 18.82 -31.05 2.16
#